data_AF-A0A838N0P7-F1
#
_entry.id   AF-A0A838N0P7-F1
#
_cell.length_a   1.000
_cell.length_b   1.000
_cell.length_c   1.000
_cell.angle_alpha   90.00
_cell.angle_beta   90.00
_cell.angle_gamma   90.00
#
_symmetry.space_group_name_H-M   'P 1'
#
loop_
_entity.id
_entity.type
_entity.pdbx_description
1 polymer ?
#
loop_
_entity_poly.entity_id
_entity_poly.type
_entity_poly.pdbx_seq_one_letter_code
_entity_poly.pdbx_strand_id
1 'polypeptide(L)'
;MTQEIKPIQIVPFSGNEKKALVKNADSTTKGYDIRFNLSAQPSPKWVEFFQSAWYQEYGGNAVPRFNGNTVQVTCVLENLQNVLDALKFVASTANGRFKAIIEQKVREEAEEKKQKDEAKLTAERAMTDALDRLKF
;
A
#
# COMPACT_ATOMS: atom_id res chain seq x y z
N MET A 1 1.97 10.17 17.31
CA MET A 1 1.44 8.79 17.32
C MET A 1 1.84 8.15 16.01
N THR A 2 2.77 7.21 16.02
CA THR A 2 3.16 6.47 14.80
C THR A 2 1.99 5.56 14.45
N GLN A 3 1.22 5.91 13.40
CA GLN A 3 0.17 5.01 12.94
C GLN A 3 0.82 3.73 12.44
N GLU A 4 0.49 2.60 13.07
CA GLU A 4 0.97 1.29 12.63
C GLU A 4 0.30 0.96 11.29
N ILE A 5 1.09 0.95 10.22
CA ILE A 5 0.59 0.65 8.87
C ILE A 5 0.37 -0.85 8.79
N LYS A 6 -0.90 -1.26 8.81
CA LYS A 6 -1.26 -2.66 8.60
C LYS A 6 -1.04 -3.03 7.12
N PRO A 7 -0.29 -4.09 6.82
CA PRO A 7 -0.05 -4.50 5.44
C PRO A 7 -1.35 -5.01 4.80
N ILE A 8 -1.53 -4.71 3.52
CA ILE A 8 -2.66 -5.22 2.74
C ILE A 8 -2.37 -6.67 2.36
N GLN A 9 -3.29 -7.56 2.70
CA GLN A 9 -3.16 -9.00 2.52
C GLN A 9 -4.30 -9.53 1.66
N ILE A 10 -4.03 -10.59 0.91
CA ILE A 10 -5.04 -11.33 0.18
C ILE A 10 -5.70 -12.32 1.15
N VAL A 11 -7.02 -12.22 1.25
CA VAL A 11 -7.83 -12.94 2.23
C VAL A 11 -8.44 -14.17 1.58
N PRO A 12 -8.56 -15.30 2.30
CA PRO A 12 -9.25 -16.48 1.78
C PRO A 12 -10.71 -16.18 1.39
N PHE A 13 -11.20 -16.90 0.38
CA PHE A 13 -12.61 -16.88 0.03
C PHE A 13 -13.48 -17.43 1.17
N SER A 14 -14.59 -16.76 1.42
CA SER A 14 -15.69 -17.27 2.24
C SER A 14 -16.35 -18.50 1.59
N GLY A 15 -17.11 -19.26 2.38
CA GLY A 15 -17.82 -20.44 1.88
C GLY A 15 -18.82 -20.11 0.75
N ASN A 16 -19.46 -18.93 0.79
CA ASN A 16 -20.41 -18.51 -0.23
C ASN A 16 -19.72 -18.11 -1.53
N GLU A 17 -18.57 -17.43 -1.45
CA GLU A 17 -17.76 -17.08 -2.62
C GLU A 17 -17.22 -18.31 -3.31
N LYS A 18 -16.72 -19.30 -2.56
CA LYS A 18 -16.30 -20.60 -3.11
C LYS A 18 -17.46 -21.27 -3.86
N LYS A 19 -18.65 -21.32 -3.26
CA LYS A 19 -19.85 -21.89 -3.91
C LYS A 19 -20.22 -21.15 -5.20
N ALA A 20 -20.14 -19.82 -5.21
CA ALA A 20 -20.42 -19.02 -6.40
C ALA A 20 -19.40 -19.26 -7.52
N LEU A 21 -18.11 -19.34 -7.18
CA LEU A 21 -17.05 -19.66 -8.14
C LEU A 21 -17.25 -21.04 -8.76
N VAL A 22 -17.58 -22.06 -7.95
CA VAL A 22 -17.84 -23.42 -8.43
C VAL A 22 -19.09 -23.47 -9.31
N LYS A 23 -20.16 -22.74 -8.97
CA LYS A 23 -21.38 -22.68 -9.79
C LYS A 23 -21.13 -22.06 -11.17
N ASN A 24 -20.19 -21.12 -11.26
CA ASN A 24 -19.84 -20.42 -12.49
C ASN A 24 -18.68 -21.10 -13.23
N ALA A 25 -18.19 -22.25 -12.77
CA ALA A 25 -17.18 -23.03 -13.45
C ALA A 25 -17.83 -23.79 -14.64
N ASP A 26 -17.73 -23.25 -15.85
CA ASP A 26 -18.18 -23.91 -17.08
C ASP A 26 -16.98 -24.60 -17.77
N SER A 27 -17.13 -25.88 -18.11
CA SER A 27 -16.11 -26.69 -18.80
C SER A 27 -15.59 -26.10 -20.11
N THR A 28 -16.27 -25.10 -20.67
CA THR A 28 -15.99 -24.53 -22.00
C THR A 28 -15.13 -23.27 -21.94
N THR A 29 -15.02 -22.60 -20.78
CA THR A 29 -14.35 -21.30 -20.69
C THR A 29 -12.84 -21.43 -20.45
N LYS A 30 -12.02 -20.85 -21.33
CA LYS A 30 -10.54 -20.78 -21.18
C LYS A 30 -10.06 -19.72 -20.19
N GLY A 31 -10.93 -19.08 -19.42
CA GLY A 31 -10.55 -18.02 -18.49
C GLY A 31 -11.68 -17.61 -17.58
N TYR A 32 -11.38 -17.48 -16.30
CA TYR A 32 -12.31 -17.13 -15.24
C TYR A 32 -11.92 -15.80 -14.62
N ASP A 33 -12.91 -14.93 -14.47
CA ASP A 33 -12.77 -13.70 -13.70
C ASP A 33 -12.90 -14.01 -12.20
N ILE A 34 -11.77 -14.03 -11.52
CA ILE A 34 -11.67 -14.37 -10.11
C ILE A 34 -11.37 -13.11 -9.31
N ARG A 35 -12.20 -12.85 -8.30
CA ARG A 35 -12.10 -11.67 -7.43
C ARG A 35 -11.56 -12.06 -6.06
N PHE A 36 -10.32 -11.72 -5.78
CA PHE A 36 -9.71 -11.96 -4.47
C PHE A 36 -10.02 -10.81 -3.52
N ASN A 37 -10.33 -11.17 -2.27
CA ASN A 37 -10.56 -10.19 -1.20
C ASN A 37 -9.23 -9.68 -0.65
N LEU A 38 -9.23 -8.40 -0.26
CA LEU A 38 -8.13 -7.73 0.41
C LEU A 38 -8.52 -7.40 1.85
N SER A 39 -7.54 -7.43 2.76
CA SER A 39 -7.75 -7.15 4.19
C SER A 39 -8.17 -5.70 4.47
N ALA A 40 -7.88 -4.79 3.54
CA ALA A 40 -8.28 -3.39 3.57
C ALA A 40 -8.38 -2.85 2.14
N GLN A 41 -9.08 -1.73 1.97
CA GLN A 41 -9.09 -1.01 0.72
C GLN A 41 -7.72 -0.35 0.47
N PRO A 42 -7.06 -0.63 -0.66
CA PRO A 42 -5.77 -0.03 -0.96
C PRO A 42 -5.88 1.44 -1.31
N SER A 43 -4.88 2.22 -0.88
CA SER A 43 -4.73 3.62 -1.31
C SER A 43 -4.30 3.68 -2.77
N PRO A 44 -4.58 4.78 -3.49
CA PRO A 44 -4.13 4.95 -4.88
C PRO A 44 -2.61 4.76 -5.04
N LYS A 45 -1.83 5.28 -4.07
CA LYS A 45 -0.37 5.16 -4.10
C LYS A 45 0.11 3.72 -3.93
N TRP A 46 -0.58 2.93 -3.09
CA TRP A 46 -0.28 1.51 -2.96
C TRP A 46 -0.59 0.76 -4.27
N VAL A 47 -1.71 1.08 -4.92
CA VAL A 47 -2.09 0.49 -6.22
C VAL A 47 -1.05 0.77 -7.30
N GLU A 48 -0.49 1.98 -7.35
CA GLU A 48 0.62 2.31 -8.26
C GLU A 48 1.83 1.40 -8.04
N PHE A 49 2.23 1.16 -6.78
CA PHE A 49 3.34 0.25 -6.49
C PHE A 49 3.04 -1.19 -6.85
N PHE A 50 1.81 -1.63 -6.59
CA PHE A 50 1.35 -2.94 -6.96
C PHE A 50 1.41 -3.13 -8.48
N GLN A 51 0.81 -2.23 -9.26
CA GLN A 51 0.79 -2.32 -10.72
C GLN A 51 2.20 -2.25 -11.31
N SER A 52 3.05 -1.41 -10.75
CA SER A 52 4.46 -1.31 -11.15
C SER A 52 5.21 -2.62 -10.89
N ALA A 53 5.05 -3.22 -9.70
CA ALA A 53 5.66 -4.51 -9.37
C ALA A 53 5.08 -5.64 -10.22
N TRP A 54 3.77 -5.65 -10.49
CA TRP A 54 3.15 -6.61 -11.40
C TRP A 54 3.74 -6.52 -12.81
N TYR A 55 3.89 -5.31 -13.33
CA TYR A 55 4.46 -5.09 -14.65
C TYR A 55 5.91 -5.56 -14.73
N GLN A 56 6.72 -5.30 -13.70
CA GLN A 56 8.12 -5.72 -13.62
C GLN A 56 8.28 -7.24 -13.62
N GLU A 57 7.43 -7.96 -12.87
CA GLU A 57 7.56 -9.41 -12.69
C GLU A 57 6.87 -10.22 -13.80
N TYR A 58 5.73 -9.74 -14.31
CA TYR A 58 4.84 -10.53 -15.19
C TYR A 58 4.58 -9.89 -16.56
N GLY A 59 5.24 -8.78 -16.89
CA GLY A 59 5.32 -8.28 -18.27
C GLY A 59 4.04 -7.64 -18.83
N GLY A 60 3.26 -6.95 -17.99
CA GLY A 60 2.12 -6.11 -18.42
C GLY A 60 0.90 -6.83 -19.00
N ASN A 61 1.00 -8.14 -19.24
CA ASN A 61 -0.14 -8.95 -19.66
C ASN A 61 -1.11 -9.14 -18.48
N ALA A 62 -2.41 -8.92 -18.74
CA ALA A 62 -3.52 -9.10 -17.79
C ALA A 62 -3.32 -8.42 -16.42
N VAL A 63 -3.22 -7.08 -16.42
CA VAL A 63 -3.09 -6.28 -15.19
C VAL A 63 -4.31 -6.49 -14.26
N PRO A 64 -4.08 -6.85 -12.98
CA PRO A 64 -5.14 -6.99 -12.00
C PRO A 64 -5.94 -5.69 -11.81
N ARG A 65 -7.26 -5.80 -11.76
CA ARG A 65 -8.17 -4.66 -11.60
C ARG A 65 -8.65 -4.55 -10.16
N PHE A 66 -8.55 -3.36 -9.58
CA PHE A 66 -9.00 -3.12 -8.20
C PHE A 66 -10.41 -2.55 -8.19
N ASN A 67 -11.25 -3.06 -7.29
CA ASN A 67 -12.56 -2.51 -6.99
C ASN A 67 -12.79 -2.56 -5.47
N GLY A 68 -12.71 -1.39 -4.82
CA GLY A 68 -12.76 -1.29 -3.36
C GLY A 68 -11.68 -2.18 -2.72
N ASN A 69 -12.10 -3.10 -1.85
CA ASN A 69 -11.26 -4.09 -1.18
C ASN A 69 -11.10 -5.40 -1.96
N THR A 70 -11.31 -5.41 -3.27
CA THR A 70 -11.15 -6.61 -4.09
C THR A 70 -10.18 -6.36 -5.25
N VAL A 71 -9.49 -7.42 -5.65
CA VAL A 71 -8.65 -7.46 -6.85
C VAL A 71 -9.14 -8.56 -7.78
N GLN A 72 -9.48 -8.19 -9.01
CA GLN A 72 -9.97 -9.10 -10.05
C GLN A 72 -8.84 -9.47 -11.00
N VAL A 73 -8.70 -10.77 -11.28
CA VAL A 73 -7.78 -11.30 -12.27
C VAL A 73 -8.50 -12.32 -13.16
N THR A 74 -8.20 -12.31 -14.45
CA THR A 74 -8.68 -13.31 -15.39
C THR A 74 -7.62 -14.40 -15.53
N CYS A 75 -7.94 -15.65 -15.20
CA CYS A 75 -7.00 -16.77 -15.36
C CYS A 75 -7.71 -18.12 -15.59
N VAL A 76 -6.99 -19.09 -16.13
CA VAL A 76 -7.45 -20.50 -16.16
C VAL A 76 -7.36 -21.11 -14.76
N LEU A 77 -8.26 -22.04 -14.45
CA LEU A 77 -8.27 -22.72 -13.14
C LEU A 77 -6.95 -23.43 -12.82
N GLU A 78 -6.31 -24.02 -13.83
CA GLU A 78 -5.00 -24.68 -13.71
C GLU A 78 -3.89 -23.72 -13.23
N ASN A 79 -4.03 -22.42 -13.52
CA ASN A 79 -3.06 -21.40 -13.15
C ASN A 79 -3.48 -20.59 -11.92
N LEU A 80 -4.62 -20.92 -11.29
CA LEU A 80 -5.18 -20.16 -10.18
C LEU A 80 -4.20 -20.03 -9.01
N GLN A 81 -3.53 -21.13 -8.65
CA GLN A 81 -2.58 -21.14 -7.54
C GLN A 81 -1.37 -20.22 -7.84
N ASN A 82 -0.82 -20.32 -9.05
CA ASN A 82 0.29 -19.47 -9.48
C ASN A 82 -0.11 -17.99 -9.48
N VAL A 83 -1.33 -17.66 -9.93
CA VAL A 83 -1.86 -16.29 -9.90
C VAL A 83 -2.03 -15.82 -8.46
N LEU A 84 -2.52 -16.66 -7.56
CA LEU A 84 -2.65 -16.30 -6.15
C LEU A 84 -1.29 -16.01 -5.52
N ASP A 85 -0.28 -16.82 -5.80
CA ASP A 85 1.07 -16.64 -5.27
C ASP A 85 1.74 -15.39 -5.86
N ALA A 86 1.55 -15.13 -7.15
CA ALA A 86 1.95 -13.89 -7.81
C ALA A 86 1.32 -12.67 -7.16
N LEU A 87 0.00 -12.69 -6.94
CA LEU A 87 -0.71 -11.58 -6.30
C LEU A 87 -0.19 -11.34 -4.87
N LYS A 88 0.08 -12.39 -4.09
CA LYS A 88 0.63 -12.26 -2.73
C LYS A 88 2.03 -11.65 -2.76
N PHE A 89 2.89 -12.11 -3.66
CA PHE A 89 4.24 -11.59 -3.82
C PHE A 89 4.21 -10.09 -4.16
N VAL A 90 3.45 -9.71 -5.19
CA VAL A 90 3.32 -8.32 -5.64
C VAL A 90 2.69 -7.44 -4.56
N ALA A 91 1.68 -7.92 -3.84
CA ALA A 91 1.11 -7.21 -2.70
C ALA A 91 2.14 -6.98 -1.59
N SER A 92 3.00 -7.97 -1.29
CA SER A 92 4.08 -7.82 -0.32
C SER A 92 5.11 -6.76 -0.76
N THR A 93 5.49 -6.77 -2.03
CA THR A 93 6.39 -5.77 -2.62
C THR A 93 5.79 -4.35 -2.53
N ALA A 94 4.51 -4.20 -2.86
CA ALA A 94 3.79 -2.93 -2.74
C ALA A 94 3.71 -2.44 -1.29
N ASN A 95 3.43 -3.34 -0.34
CA ASN A 95 3.44 -3.02 1.09
C ASN A 95 4.81 -2.52 1.55
N GLY A 96 5.90 -3.16 1.12
CA GLY A 96 7.27 -2.75 1.45
C GLY A 96 7.58 -1.35 0.96
N ARG A 97 7.29 -1.06 -0.32
CA ARG A 97 7.50 0.28 -0.91
C ARG A 97 6.64 1.35 -0.23
N PHE A 98 5.38 1.04 0.02
CA PHE A 98 4.45 1.97 0.66
C PHE A 98 4.87 2.30 2.10
N LYS A 99 5.29 1.29 2.87
CA LYS A 99 5.82 1.46 4.23
C LYS A 99 7.05 2.36 4.25
N ALA A 100 8.00 2.13 3.34
CA ALA A 100 9.23 2.93 3.28
C ALA A 100 8.96 4.43 3.05
N ILE A 101 7.97 4.77 2.22
CA ILE A 101 7.59 6.17 1.96
C ILE A 101 6.94 6.80 3.17
N ILE A 102 6.06 6.09 3.88
CA ILE A 102 5.43 6.66 5.07
C ILE A 102 6.49 6.86 6.17
N GLU A 103 7.39 5.90 6.36
CA GLU A 103 8.51 6.05 7.31
C GLU A 103 9.44 7.22 6.94
N GLN A 104 9.68 7.45 5.65
CA GLN A 104 10.43 8.61 5.19
C GLN A 104 9.71 9.91 5.53
N LYS A 105 8.42 10.04 5.21
CA LYS A 105 7.63 11.24 5.53
C LYS A 105 7.60 11.54 7.02
N VAL A 106 7.43 10.51 7.85
CA VAL A 106 7.44 10.68 9.31
C VAL A 106 8.79 11.20 9.80
N ARG A 107 9.90 10.74 9.21
CA ARG A 107 11.24 11.26 9.52
C ARG A 107 11.42 12.71 9.08
N GLU A 108 10.97 13.05 7.87
CA GLU A 108 11.04 14.41 7.34
C GLU A 108 10.23 15.40 8.19
N GLU A 109 9.00 15.04 8.58
CA GLU A 109 8.15 15.85 9.47
C GLU A 109 8.77 16.02 10.86
N ALA A 110 9.41 14.98 11.40
CA ALA A 110 10.10 15.06 12.69
C ALA A 110 11.31 16.00 12.63
N GLU A 111 12.06 15.96 11.53
CA GLU A 111 13.22 16.83 11.33
C GLU A 111 12.80 18.29 11.10
N GLU A 112 11.75 18.53 10.32
CA GLU A 112 11.20 19.88 10.12
C GLU A 112 10.70 20.47 11.44
N LYS A 113 10.04 19.67 12.28
CA LYS A 113 9.60 20.09 13.60
C LYS A 113 10.80 20.45 14.49
N LYS A 114 11.84 19.62 14.49
CA LYS A 114 13.06 19.88 15.26
C LYS A 114 13.74 21.19 14.83
N GLN A 115 13.85 21.43 13.52
CA GLN A 115 14.42 22.69 13.00
C GLN A 115 13.60 23.91 13.40
N LYS A 116 12.26 23.82 13.39
CA LYS A 116 11.39 24.91 13.86
C LYS A 116 11.57 25.18 15.36
N ASP A 117 11.67 24.14 16.16
CA ASP A 117 11.88 24.26 17.62
C ASP A 117 13.27 24.87 17.92
N GLU A 118 14.31 24.47 17.19
CA GLU A 118 15.66 25.04 17.30
C GLU A 118 15.73 26.51 16.85
N ALA A 119 15.06 26.86 15.74
CA ALA A 119 14.97 28.23 15.27
C ALA A 119 14.25 29.13 16.27
N LYS A 120 13.16 28.64 16.88
CA LYS A 120 12.44 29.36 17.93
C LYS A 120 13.30 29.60 19.16
N LEU A 121 13.98 28.58 19.66
CA LEU A 121 14.91 28.71 20.80
C LEU A 121 16.04 29.70 20.53
N THR A 122 16.56 29.70 19.29
CA THR A 122 17.62 30.63 18.87
C THR A 122 17.11 32.07 18.83
N ALA A 123 15.90 32.29 18.30
CA ALA A 123 15.26 33.60 18.29
C ALA A 123 14.95 34.12 19.70
N GLU A 124 14.45 33.27 20.60
CA GLU A 124 14.20 33.62 22.01
C GLU A 124 15.48 34.06 22.72
N ARG A 125 16.60 33.34 22.51
CA ARG A 125 17.91 33.73 23.06
C ARG A 125 18.41 35.06 22.50
N ALA A 126 18.35 35.24 21.18
CA ALA A 126 18.77 36.48 20.55
C ALA A 126 17.94 37.69 21.02
N MET A 127 16.63 37.50 21.23
CA MET A 127 15.76 38.53 21.78
C MET A 127 16.11 38.87 23.23
N THR A 128 16.40 37.86 24.05
CA THR A 128 16.84 38.06 25.44
C THR A 128 18.16 38.84 25.49
N ASP A 129 19.16 38.43 24.69
CA ASP A 129 20.45 39.13 24.61
C ASP A 129 20.31 40.58 24.13
N ALA A 130 19.39 40.83 23.19
CA ALA A 130 19.12 42.19 22.69
C ALA A 130 18.46 43.07 23.77
N LEU A 131 17.53 42.52 24.55
CA LEU A 131 16.90 43.22 25.68
C LEU A 131 17.94 43.53 26.78
N ASP A 132 18.83 42.59 27.11
CA ASP A 132 19.87 42.79 28.12
C ASP A 132 20.89 43.88 27.72
N ARG A 133 21.13 44.06 26.42
CA ARG A 133 21.99 45.12 25.89
C ARG A 133 21.34 46.50 25.88
N LEU A 134 20.01 46.56 25.87
CA LEU A 134 19.25 47.82 25.84
C LEU A 134 19.20 48.55 27.19
N LYS A 135 19.84 48.00 28.24
CA LYS A 135 20.03 48.60 29.58
C LYS A 135 19.30 49.93 29.80
N PHE A 136 18.07 49.86 30.32
CA PHE A 136 17.50 50.91 31.15
C PHE A 136 18.16 50.87 32.54
#